data_AF-A0AAV1ZP70-F1
#
_entry.id   AF-A0AAV1ZP70-F1
#
_cell.length_a   1.000
_cell.length_b   1.000
_cell.length_c   1.000
_cell.angle_alpha   90.00
_cell.angle_beta   90.00
_cell.angle_gamma   90.00
#
_symmetry.space_group_name_H-M   'P 1'
#
loop_
_entity.id
_entity.type
_entity.pdbx_description
1 polymer ?
#
loop_
_entity_poly.entity_id
_entity_poly.type
_entity_poly.pdbx_seq_one_letter_code
_entity_poly.pdbx_strand_id
1 'polypeptide(L)'
;MVKKNPKAKVLYIYRNPADTVISFYHFMQGVWGEKFDLDEFFDGFLTGNIEYGRYFEHVLSFLDHKNDDNLLLLSYENLHANRKEGILRIAKFLGDKYYRNLSEDESLLNQIVERTSFDYMKKKLTHELPPKTEKDNAPEKSRNTINFFRKGIVGDGKNSLSPEQMKRLQKVATEIMKDSEVLQDWFKE
;
A
#
# COMPACT_ATOMS: atom_id res chain seq x y z
N MET A 1 15.19 17.37 5.12
CA MET A 1 13.82 17.45 4.58
C MET A 1 13.89 17.67 3.07
N VAL A 2 13.27 16.81 2.28
CA VAL A 2 13.18 17.01 0.82
C VAL A 2 12.35 18.26 0.57
N LYS A 3 12.87 19.22 -0.22
CA LYS A 3 12.11 20.42 -0.59
C LYS A 3 10.88 19.99 -1.39
N LYS A 4 9.68 20.26 -0.87
CA LYS A 4 8.43 20.03 -1.61
C LYS A 4 8.45 20.90 -2.87
N ASN A 5 8.30 20.29 -4.03
CA ASN A 5 8.08 21.03 -5.28
C ASN A 5 6.56 21.26 -5.40
N PRO A 6 6.07 22.50 -5.27
CA PRO A 6 4.63 22.79 -5.33
C PRO A 6 4.00 22.47 -6.70
N LYS A 7 4.81 22.24 -7.73
CA LYS A 7 4.35 21.83 -9.06
C LYS A 7 4.27 20.32 -9.25
N ALA A 8 4.86 19.53 -8.34
CA ALA A 8 4.83 18.08 -8.44
C ALA A 8 3.50 17.57 -7.87
N LYS A 9 2.82 16.71 -8.63
CA LYS A 9 1.64 15.98 -8.17
C LYS A 9 2.07 14.75 -7.37
N VAL A 10 1.44 14.53 -6.23
CA VAL A 10 1.71 13.41 -5.32
C VAL A 10 0.46 12.55 -5.23
N LEU A 11 0.61 11.26 -5.53
CA LEU A 11 -0.40 10.26 -5.25
C LEU A 11 0.00 9.53 -3.96
N TYR A 12 -0.85 9.56 -2.95
CA TYR A 12 -0.61 8.86 -1.70
C TYR A 12 -1.70 7.82 -1.46
N ILE A 13 -1.29 6.56 -1.29
CA ILE A 13 -2.19 5.45 -1.02
C ILE A 13 -1.97 5.00 0.43
N TYR A 14 -3.03 5.01 1.23
CA TYR A 14 -3.05 4.41 2.56
C TYR A 14 -3.92 3.15 2.56
N ARG A 15 -3.70 2.29 3.55
CA ARG A 15 -4.35 0.98 3.67
C ARG A 15 -4.64 0.67 5.13
N ASN A 16 -5.63 -0.16 5.40
CA ASN A 16 -5.90 -0.65 6.75
C ASN A 16 -4.62 -1.20 7.40
N PRO A 17 -4.22 -0.70 8.59
CA PRO A 17 -2.97 -1.08 9.26
C PRO A 17 -2.87 -2.58 9.53
N ALA A 18 -3.98 -3.28 9.80
CA ALA A 18 -3.99 -4.72 10.03
C ALA A 18 -3.61 -5.50 8.75
N ASP A 19 -4.12 -5.08 7.60
CA ASP A 19 -3.73 -5.66 6.32
C ASP A 19 -2.29 -5.28 5.94
N THR A 20 -1.88 -4.04 6.25
CA THR A 20 -0.53 -3.53 5.97
C THR A 20 0.52 -4.31 6.71
N VAL A 21 0.39 -4.52 8.03
CA VAL A 21 1.41 -5.24 8.82
C VAL A 21 1.58 -6.69 8.33
N ILE A 22 0.50 -7.39 7.99
CA ILE A 22 0.58 -8.76 7.47
C ILE A 22 1.21 -8.79 6.08
N SER A 23 0.85 -7.85 5.20
CA SER A 23 1.47 -7.74 3.89
C SER A 23 2.96 -7.44 4.00
N PHE A 24 3.34 -6.57 4.94
CA PHE A 24 4.72 -6.15 5.15
C PHE A 24 5.55 -7.28 5.74
N TYR A 25 5.02 -8.00 6.74
CA TYR A 25 5.63 -9.20 7.30
C TYR A 25 6.02 -10.24 6.24
N HIS A 26 5.12 -10.54 5.30
CA HIS A 26 5.43 -11.47 4.21
C HIS A 26 6.40 -10.89 3.19
N PHE A 27 6.30 -9.60 2.87
CA PHE A 27 7.24 -8.93 1.97
C PHE A 27 8.66 -9.01 2.51
N MET A 28 8.84 -8.66 3.79
CA MET A 28 10.14 -8.65 4.45
C MET A 28 10.77 -10.04 4.52
N GLN A 29 10.00 -11.08 4.84
CA GLN A 29 10.51 -12.45 4.79
C GLN A 29 10.98 -12.85 3.37
N GLY A 30 10.26 -12.41 2.34
CA GLY A 30 10.68 -12.62 0.95
C GLY A 30 11.98 -11.89 0.60
N VAL A 31 12.11 -10.62 1.02
CA VAL A 31 13.29 -9.78 0.79
C VAL A 31 14.52 -10.36 1.48
N TRP A 32 14.39 -10.66 2.78
CA TRP A 32 15.50 -11.16 3.59
C TRP A 32 15.78 -12.64 3.34
N GLY A 33 14.80 -13.41 2.85
CA GLY A 33 14.93 -14.85 2.67
C GLY A 33 14.92 -15.59 4.01
N GLU A 34 14.41 -14.95 5.06
CA GLU A 34 14.42 -15.42 6.43
C GLU A 34 13.00 -15.44 6.98
N LYS A 35 12.75 -16.27 7.98
CA LYS A 35 11.48 -16.27 8.70
C LYS A 35 11.56 -15.29 9.86
N PHE A 36 10.53 -14.47 10.00
CA PHE A 36 10.38 -13.59 11.14
C PHE A 36 9.34 -14.17 12.09
N ASP A 37 9.47 -13.85 13.37
CA ASP A 37 8.37 -14.04 14.31
C ASP A 37 7.32 -12.95 14.07
N LEU A 38 6.05 -13.35 14.01
CA LEU A 38 4.98 -12.41 13.71
C LEU A 38 4.73 -11.44 14.87
N ASP A 39 4.88 -11.89 16.12
CA ASP A 39 4.61 -11.07 17.28
C ASP A 39 5.70 -10.00 17.44
N GLU A 40 6.97 -10.37 17.28
CA GLU A 40 8.09 -9.43 17.24
C GLU A 40 7.96 -8.42 16.10
N PHE A 41 7.62 -8.88 14.88
CA PHE A 41 7.43 -8.00 13.73
C PHE A 41 6.27 -7.03 13.95
N PHE A 42 5.17 -7.52 14.52
CA PHE A 42 3.99 -6.71 14.84
C PHE A 42 4.32 -5.63 15.89
N ASP A 43 5.08 -5.98 16.92
CA ASP A 43 5.54 -5.02 17.93
C ASP A 43 6.47 -3.96 17.32
N GLY A 44 7.37 -4.36 16.42
CA GLY A 44 8.18 -3.45 15.63
C GLY A 44 7.33 -2.48 14.79
N PHE A 45 6.29 -2.99 14.13
CA PHE A 45 5.36 -2.17 13.35
C PHE A 45 4.61 -1.14 14.20
N LEU A 46 4.13 -1.52 15.40
CA LEU A 46 3.42 -0.59 16.29
C LEU A 46 4.34 0.49 16.88
N THR A 47 5.58 0.14 17.20
CA THR A 47 6.56 1.05 17.81
C THR A 47 7.33 1.87 16.78
N GLY A 48 7.27 1.48 15.50
CA GLY A 48 8.09 2.01 14.42
C GLY A 48 9.55 1.57 14.47
N ASN A 49 9.88 0.54 15.27
CA ASN A 49 11.18 -0.11 15.27
C ASN A 49 11.26 -1.15 14.13
N ILE A 50 11.00 -0.68 12.91
CA ILE A 50 10.99 -1.46 11.67
C ILE A 50 11.34 -0.54 10.50
N GLU A 51 11.63 -1.10 9.33
CA GLU A 51 11.91 -0.31 8.13
C GLU A 51 10.74 0.63 7.82
N TYR A 52 11.08 1.85 7.37
CA TYR A 52 10.16 2.95 7.09
C TYR A 52 9.48 3.58 8.32
N GLY A 53 9.70 3.06 9.52
CA GLY A 53 9.37 3.73 10.78
C GLY A 53 7.90 3.63 11.18
N ARG A 54 7.38 4.71 11.80
CA ARG A 54 6.07 4.70 12.47
C ARG A 54 4.93 4.90 11.47
N TYR A 55 4.14 3.85 11.24
CA TYR A 55 3.12 3.80 10.20
C TYR A 55 2.01 4.85 10.35
N PHE A 56 1.47 5.01 11.55
CA PHE A 56 0.32 5.88 11.80
C PHE A 56 0.69 7.35 11.60
N GLU A 57 1.85 7.76 12.10
CA GLU A 57 2.42 9.08 11.93
C GLU A 57 2.76 9.36 10.47
N HIS A 58 3.25 8.34 9.74
CA HIS A 58 3.46 8.45 8.31
C HIS A 58 2.15 8.76 7.59
N VAL A 59 1.07 8.01 7.85
CA VAL A 59 -0.25 8.27 7.26
C VAL A 59 -0.80 9.65 7.65
N LEU A 60 -0.74 10.01 8.94
CA LEU A 60 -1.19 11.32 9.40
C LEU A 60 -0.45 12.47 8.73
N SER A 61 0.87 12.34 8.55
CA SER A 61 1.66 13.38 7.91
C SER A 61 1.21 13.70 6.48
N PHE A 62 0.50 12.80 5.79
CA PHE A 62 -0.14 13.09 4.51
C PHE A 62 -1.60 13.55 4.67
N LEU A 63 -2.32 13.04 5.67
CA LEU A 63 -3.70 13.48 5.96
C LEU A 63 -3.75 14.96 6.39
N ASP A 64 -2.72 15.46 7.07
CA ASP A 64 -2.59 16.88 7.43
C ASP A 64 -2.51 17.80 6.19
N HIS A 65 -2.19 17.23 5.03
CA HIS A 65 -2.12 17.90 3.74
C HIS A 65 -3.31 17.58 2.83
N LYS A 66 -4.42 17.05 3.36
CA LYS A 66 -5.58 16.62 2.55
C LYS A 66 -6.20 17.71 1.67
N ASN A 67 -5.95 18.98 1.98
CA ASN A 67 -6.44 20.14 1.24
C ASN A 67 -5.43 20.70 0.22
N ASP A 68 -4.24 20.09 0.09
CA ASP A 68 -3.25 20.52 -0.89
C ASP A 68 -3.68 20.08 -2.31
N ASP A 69 -3.82 21.03 -3.25
CA ASP A 69 -4.27 20.77 -4.62
C ASP A 69 -3.39 19.79 -5.41
N ASN A 70 -2.13 19.62 -4.99
CA ASN A 70 -1.15 18.74 -5.61
C ASN A 70 -1.00 17.40 -4.89
N LEU A 71 -1.90 17.05 -3.96
CA LEU A 71 -1.94 15.76 -3.28
C LEU A 71 -3.28 15.06 -3.53
N LEU A 72 -3.25 13.83 -4.02
CA LEU A 72 -4.41 12.94 -4.07
C LEU A 72 -4.24 11.80 -3.08
N LEU A 73 -5.09 11.79 -2.06
CA LEU A 73 -5.21 10.72 -1.07
C LEU A 73 -6.16 9.63 -1.56
N LEU A 74 -5.73 8.37 -1.51
CA LEU A 74 -6.51 7.20 -1.90
C LEU A 74 -6.44 6.11 -0.83
N SER A 75 -7.57 5.47 -0.56
CA SER A 75 -7.63 4.23 0.24
C SER A 75 -7.47 3.03 -0.69
N TYR A 76 -6.63 2.07 -0.30
CA TYR A 76 -6.50 0.78 -0.98
C TYR A 76 -7.84 0.04 -1.02
N GLU A 77 -8.62 0.10 0.05
CA GLU A 77 -9.94 -0.54 0.17
C GLU A 77 -10.93 0.04 -0.84
N ASN A 78 -10.98 1.36 -0.97
CA ASN A 78 -11.83 2.04 -1.94
C ASN A 78 -11.39 1.77 -3.38
N LEU A 79 -10.07 1.72 -3.65
CA LEU A 79 -9.56 1.31 -4.96
C LEU A 79 -9.93 -0.15 -5.27
N HIS A 80 -9.91 -1.03 -4.28
CA HIS A 80 -10.28 -2.43 -4.45
C HIS A 80 -11.79 -2.60 -4.71
N ALA A 81 -12.64 -1.87 -3.98
CA ALA A 81 -14.09 -1.92 -4.12
C ALA A 81 -14.58 -1.28 -5.42
N ASN A 82 -14.03 -0.12 -5.81
CA ASN A 82 -14.49 0.70 -6.93
C ASN A 82 -13.35 1.02 -7.90
N ARG A 83 -12.78 0.00 -8.54
CA ARG A 83 -11.58 0.12 -9.40
C ARG A 83 -11.72 1.17 -10.51
N LYS A 84 -12.83 1.14 -11.26
CA LYS A 84 -13.10 2.10 -12.36
C LYS A 84 -13.10 3.54 -11.86
N GLU A 85 -13.82 3.81 -10.77
CA GLU A 85 -13.88 5.14 -10.16
C GLU A 85 -12.51 5.59 -9.65
N GLY A 86 -11.77 4.68 -8.99
CA GLY A 86 -10.39 4.94 -8.57
C GLY A 86 -9.47 5.38 -9.73
N ILE A 87 -9.53 4.67 -10.85
CA ILE A 87 -8.77 4.99 -12.07
C ILE A 87 -9.18 6.36 -12.62
N LEU A 88 -10.49 6.65 -12.69
CA LEU A 88 -10.99 7.93 -13.18
C LEU A 88 -10.58 9.10 -12.26
N ARG A 89 -10.60 8.92 -10.94
CA ARG A 89 -10.10 9.92 -9.98
C ARG A 89 -8.62 10.20 -10.16
N ILE A 90 -7.78 9.17 -10.34
CA ILE A 90 -6.36 9.33 -10.66
C ILE A 90 -6.19 10.09 -11.98
N ALA A 91 -6.93 9.71 -13.02
CA ALA A 91 -6.84 10.37 -14.32
C ALA A 91 -7.23 11.85 -14.25
N LYS A 92 -8.32 12.19 -13.54
CA LYS A 92 -8.73 13.57 -13.29
C LYS A 92 -7.66 14.36 -12.55
N PHE A 93 -7.06 13.78 -11.52
CA PHE A 93 -5.97 14.41 -10.79
C PHE A 93 -4.73 14.64 -11.67
N LEU A 94 -4.40 13.73 -12.59
CA LEU A 94 -3.32 13.93 -13.55
C LEU A 94 -3.66 15.04 -14.57
N GLY A 95 -4.92 15.18 -14.96
CA GLY A 95 -5.45 16.33 -15.70
C GLY A 95 -6.68 16.01 -16.57
N ASP A 96 -7.41 17.05 -16.97
CA ASP A 96 -8.70 16.93 -17.69
C ASP A 96 -8.64 16.11 -18.97
N LYS A 97 -7.52 16.20 -19.71
CA LYS A 97 -7.31 15.39 -20.91
C LYS A 97 -7.34 13.90 -20.61
N TYR A 98 -6.68 13.46 -19.53
CA TYR A 98 -6.65 12.05 -19.16
C TYR A 98 -8.01 11.56 -18.69
N TYR A 99 -8.73 12.38 -17.92
CA TYR A 99 -10.09 12.05 -17.51
C TYR A 99 -11.01 11.88 -18.72
N ARG A 100 -11.06 12.85 -19.64
CA ARG A 100 -11.91 12.79 -20.84
C ARG A 100 -11.61 11.56 -21.68
N ASN A 101 -10.32 11.29 -21.93
CA ASN A 101 -9.91 10.10 -22.68
C ASN A 101 -10.42 8.79 -22.06
N LEU A 102 -10.49 8.69 -20.73
CA LEU A 102 -10.97 7.47 -20.06
C LEU A 102 -12.48 7.46 -19.84
N SER A 103 -13.13 8.62 -19.72
CA SER A 103 -14.58 8.71 -19.53
C SER A 103 -15.35 8.54 -20.83
N GLU A 104 -14.76 8.93 -21.97
CA GLU A 104 -15.38 8.85 -23.30
C GLU A 104 -15.05 7.54 -24.04
N ASP A 105 -13.99 6.83 -23.66
CA ASP A 105 -13.59 5.54 -24.23
C ASP A 105 -13.65 4.43 -23.16
N GLU A 106 -14.80 3.75 -23.10
CA GLU A 106 -15.01 2.65 -22.16
C GLU A 106 -14.09 1.45 -22.44
N SER A 107 -13.70 1.23 -23.70
CA SER A 107 -12.77 0.14 -24.06
C SER A 107 -11.40 0.39 -23.45
N LEU A 108 -10.89 1.61 -23.57
CA LEU A 108 -9.62 2.01 -22.97
C LEU A 108 -9.66 1.90 -21.44
N LEU A 109 -10.74 2.35 -20.80
CA LEU A 109 -10.92 2.21 -19.35
C LEU A 109 -10.91 0.74 -18.92
N ASN A 110 -11.66 -0.13 -19.61
CA ASN A 110 -11.71 -1.56 -19.32
C ASN A 110 -10.36 -2.25 -19.50
N GLN A 111 -9.57 -1.86 -20.50
CA GLN A 111 -8.21 -2.37 -20.68
C GLN A 111 -7.29 -1.99 -19.51
N ILE A 112 -7.40 -0.78 -18.97
CA ILE A 112 -6.63 -0.37 -17.78
C ILE A 112 -7.07 -1.17 -16.56
N VAL A 113 -8.39 -1.33 -16.36
CA VAL A 113 -8.94 -2.14 -15.26
C VAL A 113 -8.41 -3.58 -15.32
N GLU A 114 -8.39 -4.19 -16.51
CA GLU A 114 -7.87 -5.55 -16.70
C GLU A 114 -6.37 -5.62 -16.39
N ARG A 115 -5.56 -4.73 -16.99
CA ARG A 115 -4.10 -4.74 -16.84
C ARG A 115 -3.61 -4.40 -15.44
N THR A 116 -4.42 -3.67 -14.67
CA THR A 116 -4.17 -3.34 -13.27
C THR A 116 -4.89 -4.28 -12.30
N SER A 117 -5.54 -5.33 -12.81
CA SER A 117 -6.13 -6.37 -11.95
C SER A 117 -5.05 -7.19 -11.26
N PHE A 118 -5.38 -7.71 -10.08
CA PHE A 118 -4.44 -8.51 -9.29
C PHE A 118 -3.94 -9.73 -10.07
N ASP A 119 -4.84 -10.47 -10.72
CA ASP A 119 -4.50 -11.68 -11.46
C ASP A 119 -3.60 -11.39 -12.66
N TYR A 120 -3.90 -10.30 -13.39
CA TYR A 120 -3.06 -9.87 -14.50
C TYR A 120 -1.65 -9.50 -14.01
N MET A 121 -1.56 -8.64 -12.99
CA MET A 121 -0.29 -8.20 -12.43
C MET A 121 0.52 -9.38 -11.86
N LYS A 122 -0.11 -10.26 -11.08
CA LYS A 122 0.53 -11.46 -10.51
C LYS A 122 1.07 -12.40 -11.60
N LYS A 123 0.37 -12.52 -12.72
CA LYS A 123 0.79 -13.37 -13.85
C LYS A 123 1.87 -12.73 -14.72
N LYS A 124 1.89 -11.40 -14.84
CA LYS A 124 2.69 -10.68 -15.85
C LYS A 124 3.88 -9.90 -15.28
N LEU A 125 3.87 -9.58 -14.00
CA LEU A 125 4.91 -8.80 -13.36
C LEU A 125 5.75 -9.70 -12.45
N THR A 126 7.06 -9.68 -12.69
CA THR A 126 8.06 -10.30 -11.82
C THR A 126 8.76 -9.20 -11.03
N HIS A 127 8.92 -9.38 -9.72
CA HIS A 127 9.71 -8.47 -8.90
C HIS A 127 11.04 -9.14 -8.54
N GLU A 128 12.12 -8.60 -9.09
CA GLU A 128 13.49 -9.05 -8.84
C GLU A 128 14.12 -8.16 -7.78
N LEU A 129 14.77 -8.78 -6.79
CA LEU A 129 15.56 -8.02 -5.82
C LEU A 129 16.92 -7.68 -6.43
N PRO A 130 17.50 -6.50 -6.08
CA PRO A 130 18.89 -6.24 -6.40
C PRO A 130 19.80 -7.31 -5.75
N PRO A 131 20.92 -7.68 -6.40
CA PRO A 131 21.85 -8.67 -5.85
C PRO A 131 22.36 -8.23 -4.48
N LYS A 132 22.41 -9.18 -3.53
CA LYS A 132 22.78 -8.89 -2.13
C LYS A 132 24.28 -8.62 -1.97
N THR A 133 25.12 -9.06 -2.92
CA THR A 133 26.55 -8.74 -2.96
C THR A 133 27.06 -8.48 -4.38
N GLU A 134 28.10 -7.65 -4.53
CA GLU A 134 28.80 -7.40 -5.82
C GLU A 134 29.47 -8.67 -6.40
N LYS A 135 29.56 -9.75 -5.62
CA LYS A 135 30.19 -11.03 -6.01
C LYS A 135 29.22 -12.10 -6.49
N ASP A 136 27.93 -11.81 -6.54
CA ASP A 136 26.93 -12.74 -7.06
C ASP A 136 26.96 -12.76 -8.60
N ASN A 137 28.02 -13.33 -9.17
CA ASN A 137 28.12 -13.78 -10.56
C ASN A 137 27.21 -15.00 -10.81
N ALA A 138 25.98 -14.91 -10.33
CA ALA A 138 25.03 -15.99 -10.41
C ALA A 138 24.29 -15.86 -11.77
N PRO A 139 24.10 -16.97 -12.51
CA PRO A 139 23.54 -16.95 -13.86
C PRO A 139 22.15 -16.30 -13.85
N GLU A 140 21.71 -15.71 -14.94
CA GLU A 140 20.45 -14.93 -15.04
C GLU A 140 19.20 -15.58 -14.40
N LYS A 141 19.20 -16.91 -14.24
CA LYS A 141 18.19 -17.72 -13.55
C LYS A 141 18.25 -17.71 -12.01
N SER A 142 19.22 -17.04 -11.39
CA SER A 142 19.43 -16.97 -9.93
C SER A 142 18.98 -15.64 -9.32
N ARG A 143 18.34 -14.76 -10.09
CA ARG A 143 17.76 -13.54 -9.52
C ARG A 143 16.72 -13.95 -8.48
N ASN A 144 16.92 -13.55 -7.23
CA ASN A 144 16.00 -13.82 -6.13
C ASN A 144 14.66 -13.11 -6.43
N THR A 145 13.75 -13.84 -7.07
CA THR A 145 12.39 -13.40 -7.31
C THR A 145 11.59 -13.59 -6.04
N ILE A 146 10.85 -12.57 -5.63
CA ILE A 146 9.95 -12.66 -4.48
C ILE A 146 8.51 -12.78 -4.95
N ASN A 147 7.70 -13.49 -4.16
CA ASN A 147 6.26 -13.51 -4.36
C ASN A 147 5.64 -12.17 -3.90
N PHE A 148 5.82 -11.14 -4.72
CA PHE A 148 5.37 -9.77 -4.45
C PHE A 148 3.83 -9.67 -4.44
N PHE A 149 3.17 -10.35 -5.38
CA PHE A 149 1.70 -10.38 -5.50
C PHE A 149 1.12 -11.57 -4.69
N ARG A 150 0.99 -11.38 -3.38
CA ARG A 150 0.57 -12.44 -2.44
C ARG A 150 -0.90 -12.85 -2.58
N LYS A 151 -1.84 -12.05 -2.04
CA LYS A 151 -3.29 -12.33 -2.04
C LYS A 151 -4.17 -11.28 -2.74
N GLY A 152 -3.82 -10.00 -2.65
CA GLY A 152 -4.58 -8.93 -3.32
C GLY A 152 -5.98 -8.67 -2.77
N ILE A 153 -6.25 -9.06 -1.53
CA ILE A 153 -7.55 -8.93 -0.87
C ILE A 153 -7.52 -7.88 0.25
N VAL A 154 -8.70 -7.40 0.61
CA VAL A 154 -8.95 -6.56 1.80
C VAL A 154 -9.44 -7.45 2.95
N GLY A 155 -8.94 -7.23 4.16
CA GLY A 155 -9.38 -7.90 5.39
C GLY A 155 -8.58 -9.15 5.77
N ASP A 156 -7.46 -9.44 5.11
CA ASP A 156 -6.59 -10.57 5.48
C ASP A 156 -5.98 -10.41 6.89
N GLY A 157 -5.80 -9.17 7.33
CA GLY A 157 -5.34 -8.81 8.67
C GLY A 157 -6.22 -9.39 9.77
N LYS A 158 -7.55 -9.29 9.62
CA LYS A 158 -8.51 -9.84 10.60
C LYS A 158 -8.43 -11.37 10.73
N ASN A 159 -8.01 -12.06 9.67
CA ASN A 159 -7.85 -13.51 9.65
C ASN A 159 -6.47 -13.99 10.15
N SER A 160 -5.49 -13.09 10.25
CA SER A 160 -4.09 -13.44 10.54
C SER A 160 -3.65 -12.95 11.91
N LEU A 161 -4.19 -11.83 12.39
CA LEU A 161 -3.87 -11.27 13.70
C LEU A 161 -4.76 -11.86 14.78
N SER A 162 -4.19 -12.09 15.95
CA SER A 162 -4.94 -12.48 17.14
C SER A 162 -5.88 -11.35 17.61
N PRO A 163 -6.93 -11.67 18.39
CA PRO A 163 -7.79 -10.65 18.98
C PRO A 163 -7.03 -9.62 19.82
N GLU A 164 -6.00 -10.04 20.55
CA GLU A 164 -5.18 -9.13 21.36
C GLU A 164 -4.32 -8.20 20.49
N GLN A 165 -3.72 -8.71 19.40
CA GLN A 165 -3.02 -7.87 18.43
C GLN A 165 -3.96 -6.85 17.79
N MET A 166 -5.16 -7.26 17.36
CA MET A 166 -6.16 -6.35 16.81
C MET A 166 -6.52 -5.24 17.80
N LYS A 167 -6.73 -5.58 19.08
CA LYS A 167 -7.04 -4.62 20.14
C LYS A 167 -5.89 -3.63 20.37
N ARG A 168 -4.64 -4.11 20.44
CA ARG A 168 -3.44 -3.26 20.59
C ARG A 168 -3.27 -2.32 19.41
N LEU A 169 -3.44 -2.83 18.19
CA LEU A 169 -3.36 -2.05 16.96
C LEU A 169 -4.45 -0.97 16.89
N GLN A 170 -5.70 -1.30 17.24
CA GLN A 170 -6.78 -0.33 17.30
C GLN A 170 -6.53 0.74 18.37
N LYS A 171 -6.02 0.34 19.54
CA LYS A 171 -5.67 1.28 20.62
C LYS A 171 -4.62 2.29 20.15
N VAL A 172 -3.50 1.82 19.61
CA VAL A 172 -2.41 2.69 19.11
C VAL A 172 -2.90 3.59 17.97
N ALA A 173 -3.65 3.03 17.01
CA ALA A 173 -4.24 3.81 15.92
C ALA A 173 -5.16 4.91 16.44
N THR A 174 -5.99 4.61 17.46
CA THR A 174 -6.91 5.57 18.07
C THR A 174 -6.17 6.66 18.83
N GLU A 175 -5.13 6.31 19.60
CA GLU A 175 -4.33 7.29 20.35
C GLU A 175 -3.62 8.29 19.43
N ILE A 176 -3.09 7.81 18.30
CA ILE A 176 -2.33 8.63 17.34
C ILE A 176 -3.26 9.38 16.39
N MET A 177 -4.29 8.72 15.85
CA MET A 177 -5.11 9.21 14.73
C MET A 177 -6.53 9.64 15.12
N LYS A 178 -6.79 9.95 16.40
CA LYS A 178 -8.12 10.25 16.97
C LYS A 178 -8.98 11.24 16.19
N ASP A 179 -8.37 12.21 15.52
CA ASP A 179 -9.08 13.28 14.79
C ASP A 179 -9.12 13.03 13.27
N SER A 180 -8.69 11.85 12.82
CA SER A 180 -8.67 11.50 11.40
C SER A 180 -9.96 10.80 10.97
N GLU A 181 -10.46 11.20 9.80
CA GLU A 181 -11.63 10.57 9.15
C GLU A 181 -11.34 9.10 8.77
N VAL A 182 -10.07 8.77 8.51
CA VAL A 182 -9.62 7.44 8.08
C VAL A 182 -9.73 6.39 9.20
N LEU A 183 -9.56 6.79 10.46
CA LEU A 183 -9.61 5.86 11.59
C LEU A 183 -10.96 5.13 11.65
N GLN A 184 -12.04 5.86 11.41
CA GLN A 184 -13.39 5.29 11.40
C GLN A 184 -13.53 4.25 10.30
N ASP A 185 -13.01 4.51 9.10
CA ASP A 185 -13.11 3.59 7.97
C ASP A 185 -12.36 2.26 8.21
N TRP A 186 -11.27 2.28 8.98
CA TRP A 186 -10.49 1.06 9.25
C TRP A 186 -11.10 0.16 10.32
N PHE A 187 -11.84 0.72 11.26
CA PHE A 187 -12.37 -0.02 12.42
C PHE A 187 -13.90 0.02 12.54
N LYS A 188 -14.60 0.41 11.47
CA LYS A 188 -16.04 0.18 11.35
C LYS A 188 -16.31 -1.33 11.46
N GLU A 189 -17.22 -1.68 12.36
CA GLU A 189 -17.76 -3.03 12.54
C GLU A 189 -18.62 -3.46 11.35
#